data_AF-A0A7J7N171-F1
#
_entry.id   AF-A0A7J7N171-F1
#
_cell.length_a   1.000
_cell.length_b   1.000
_cell.length_c   1.000
_cell.angle_alpha   90.00
_cell.angle_beta   90.00
_cell.angle_gamma   90.00
#
_symmetry.space_group_name_H-M   'P 1'
#
loop_
_entity.id
_entity.type
_entity.pdbx_description
1 polymer ?
#
loop_
_entity_poly.entity_id
_entity_poly.type
_entity_poly.pdbx_seq_one_letter_code
_entity_poly.pdbx_strand_id
1 'polypeptide(L)'
;MEAGDSNPVALSLYMVKALNKIGICYCHMVEPRMKMVIEKYSGGYGREDGIKVVSDNHADLISYGRWFLASPNLSKRFELNAPPNKYDRNTFYTSDPDIGYVDYPFLE
;
A
#
# COMPACT_ATOMS: atom_id res chain seq x y z
N MET A 1 2.85 19.03 18.61
CA MET A 1 3.85 18.30 19.39
C MET A 1 4.15 17.04 18.60
N GLU A 2 5.28 16.99 17.89
CA GLU A 2 5.67 15.78 17.17
C GLU A 2 6.29 14.82 18.18
N ALA A 3 5.60 13.72 18.47
CA ALA A 3 6.16 12.61 19.24
C ALA A 3 7.09 11.83 18.31
N GLY A 4 8.32 12.33 18.14
CA GLY A 4 9.39 11.62 17.43
C GLY A 4 10.02 10.58 18.34
N ASP A 5 10.13 9.35 17.85
CA ASP A 5 10.91 8.31 18.51
C ASP A 5 12.42 8.65 18.42
N SER A 6 13.14 8.55 19.54
CA SER A 6 14.58 8.77 19.59
C SER A 6 15.39 7.63 18.95
N ASN A 7 14.80 6.43 18.79
CA ASN A 7 15.38 5.30 18.10
C ASN A 7 14.30 4.40 17.45
N PRO A 8 13.75 4.82 16.29
CA PRO A 8 12.68 4.08 15.60
C PRO A 8 13.09 2.67 15.13
N VAL A 9 14.39 2.42 14.93
CA VAL A 9 14.89 1.10 14.55
C VAL A 9 14.83 0.14 15.74
N ALA A 10 15.26 0.58 16.92
CA ALA A 10 15.18 -0.24 18.13
C ALA A 10 13.72 -0.54 18.51
N LEU A 11 12.83 0.46 18.40
CA LEU A 11 11.42 0.27 18.69
C LEU A 11 10.75 -0.69 17.69
N SER A 12 10.95 -0.48 16.39
CA SER A 12 10.35 -1.36 15.36
C SER A 12 10.81 -2.81 15.50
N LEU A 13 12.11 -3.05 15.75
CA LEU A 13 12.63 -4.40 15.99
C LEU A 13 12.05 -5.04 17.26
N TYR A 14 11.91 -4.26 18.33
CA TYR A 14 11.27 -4.74 19.56
C TYR A 14 9.81 -5.13 19.31
N MET A 15 9.05 -4.28 18.62
CA MET A 15 7.65 -4.54 18.28
C MET A 15 7.48 -5.80 17.43
N VAL A 16 8.26 -5.95 16.36
CA VAL A 16 8.21 -7.15 15.50
C VAL A 16 8.56 -8.40 16.29
N LYS A 17 9.60 -8.37 17.14
CA LYS A 17 9.95 -9.49 18.01
C LYS A 17 8.84 -9.84 19.01
N ALA A 18 8.15 -8.85 19.56
CA ALA A 18 7.03 -9.07 20.46
C ALA A 18 5.82 -9.69 19.74
N LEU A 19 5.49 -9.16 18.55
CA LEU A 19 4.41 -9.66 17.70
C LEU A 19 4.66 -11.09 17.21
N ASN A 20 5.91 -11.44 16.92
CA ASN A 20 6.27 -12.81 16.52
C ASN A 20 5.97 -13.84 17.62
N LYS A 21 6.02 -13.46 18.91
CA LYS A 21 5.74 -14.38 20.02
C LYS A 21 4.27 -14.81 20.10
N ILE A 22 3.36 -14.01 19.55
CA ILE A 22 1.92 -14.28 19.58
C ILE A 22 1.41 -14.92 18.28
N GLY A 23 2.28 -15.14 17.29
CA GLY A 23 1.94 -15.86 16.06
C GLY A 23 0.94 -15.13 15.15
N ILE A 24 1.11 -13.82 14.95
CA ILE A 24 0.30 -13.08 13.97
C ILE A 24 0.47 -13.63 12.55
N CYS A 25 -0.58 -13.56 11.73
CA CYS A 25 -0.53 -14.07 10.35
C CYS A 25 0.40 -13.24 9.46
N TYR A 26 0.39 -11.92 9.61
CA TYR A 26 1.26 -11.00 8.88
C TYR A 26 1.32 -9.64 9.61
N CYS A 27 2.35 -8.86 9.32
CA CYS A 27 2.46 -7.47 9.78
C CYS A 27 2.26 -6.52 8.59
N HIS A 28 1.24 -5.67 8.64
CA HIS A 28 1.06 -4.63 7.64
C HIS A 28 1.83 -3.38 8.07
N MET A 29 2.93 -3.11 7.37
CA MET A 29 3.73 -1.91 7.58
C MET A 29 3.36 -0.84 6.56
N VAL A 30 3.00 0.34 7.04
CA VAL A 30 2.89 1.56 6.24
C VAL A 30 4.03 2.46 6.66
N GLU A 31 5.03 2.60 5.80
CA GLU A 31 6.09 3.56 6.10
C GLU A 31 5.51 4.97 6.02
N PRO A 32 5.75 5.82 7.04
CA PRO A 32 5.47 7.23 6.89
C PRO A 32 6.27 7.76 5.69
N ARG A 33 5.84 8.88 5.10
CA ARG A 33 6.57 9.57 4.03
C ARG A 33 7.91 10.17 4.52
N MET A 34 8.72 9.39 5.22
CA MET A 34 10.09 9.72 5.56
C MET A 34 10.93 9.49 4.31
N LYS A 35 11.42 10.58 3.74
CA LYS A 35 12.40 10.57 2.65
C LYS A 35 13.75 10.05 3.19
N MET A 36 13.83 8.77 3.50
CA MET A 36 15.10 8.08 3.71
C MET A 36 15.25 7.10 2.55
N VAL A 37 15.91 7.59 1.50
CA VAL A 37 16.81 6.83 0.63
C VAL A 37 16.35 5.40 0.28
N ILE A 38 15.80 5.29 -0.95
CA ILE A 38 15.80 4.13 -1.87
C ILE A 38 14.60 3.17 -1.83
N GLU A 39 13.83 3.03 -0.76
CA GLU A 39 12.75 2.04 -0.76
C GLU A 39 11.39 2.68 -0.42
N LYS A 40 10.45 2.64 -1.36
CA LYS A 40 9.04 2.93 -1.06
C LYS A 40 8.49 1.66 -0.43
N TYR A 41 7.83 1.72 0.74
CA TYR A 41 6.92 0.66 1.22
C TYR A 41 5.54 1.22 1.57
N SER A 42 4.51 0.40 1.27
CA SER A 42 3.05 0.63 1.32
C SER A 42 2.58 2.09 1.21
N GLY A 43 2.03 2.44 0.04
CA GLY A 43 1.36 3.75 -0.14
C GLY A 43 1.82 4.57 -1.33
N GLY A 44 2.60 4.00 -2.25
CA GLY A 44 3.05 4.69 -3.46
C GLY A 44 3.51 3.76 -4.58
N TYR A 45 3.25 2.46 -4.45
CA TYR A 45 3.61 1.48 -5.45
C TYR A 45 2.73 1.56 -6.68
N GLY A 46 3.37 1.45 -7.82
CA GLY A 46 2.79 0.92 -9.05
C GLY A 46 3.03 -0.59 -9.14
N ARG A 47 2.92 -1.10 -10.36
CA ARG A 47 3.10 -2.52 -10.65
C ARG A 47 4.57 -2.92 -10.56
N GLU A 48 5.45 -2.17 -11.20
CA GLU A 48 6.87 -2.53 -11.38
C GLU A 48 7.64 -2.51 -10.07
N ASP A 49 7.47 -1.46 -9.27
CA ASP A 49 8.12 -1.33 -7.96
C ASP A 49 7.52 -2.31 -6.93
N GLY A 50 6.23 -2.61 -7.01
CA GLY A 50 5.61 -3.68 -6.22
C GLY A 50 6.19 -5.07 -6.54
N ILE A 51 6.32 -5.41 -7.82
CA ILE A 51 6.95 -6.66 -8.26
C ILE A 51 8.40 -6.73 -7.79
N LYS A 52 9.16 -5.63 -7.95
CA LYS A 52 10.56 -5.55 -7.56
C LYS A 52 10.77 -5.81 -6.07
N VAL A 53 9.97 -5.20 -5.21
CA VAL A 53 10.10 -5.37 -3.75
C VAL A 53 9.86 -6.82 -3.33
N VAL A 54 8.88 -7.48 -3.95
CA VAL A 54 8.61 -8.89 -3.68
C VAL A 54 9.74 -9.76 -4.22
N SER A 55 10.24 -9.50 -5.43
CA SER A 55 11.35 -10.27 -6.03
C SER A 55 12.65 -10.13 -5.26
N ASP A 56 12.88 -8.99 -4.64
CA ASP A 56 14.06 -8.70 -3.81
C ASP A 56 13.90 -9.22 -2.36
N ASN A 57 12.79 -9.89 -2.05
CA ASN A 57 12.51 -10.47 -0.73
C ASN A 57 12.43 -9.43 0.40
N HIS A 58 12.02 -8.20 0.08
CA HIS A 58 11.79 -7.15 1.06
C HIS A 58 10.36 -7.15 1.63
N ALA A 59 9.41 -7.74 0.92
CA ALA A 59 8.05 -7.98 1.42
C ALA A 59 7.45 -9.24 0.77
N ASP A 60 6.58 -9.93 1.49
CA ASP A 60 5.84 -11.07 0.95
C ASP A 60 4.66 -10.62 0.07
N LEU A 61 4.06 -9.47 0.38
CA LEU A 61 2.85 -8.94 -0.26
C LEU A 61 2.87 -7.41 -0.28
N ILE A 62 2.21 -6.83 -1.29
CA ILE A 62 2.02 -5.38 -1.42
C ILE A 62 0.53 -5.03 -1.35
N SER A 63 0.20 -4.03 -0.53
CA SER A 63 -1.14 -3.47 -0.44
C SER A 63 -1.29 -2.24 -1.34
N TYR A 64 -2.41 -2.17 -2.07
CA TYR A 64 -2.74 -1.05 -2.96
C TYR A 64 -4.06 -0.41 -2.51
N GLY A 65 -4.01 0.83 -2.00
CA GLY A 65 -5.22 1.57 -1.60
C GLY A 65 -5.85 2.32 -2.78
N ARG A 66 -5.32 3.51 -3.10
CA ARG A 66 -5.87 4.42 -4.11
C ARG A 66 -6.06 3.80 -5.50
N TRP A 67 -5.15 2.92 -5.91
CA TRP A 67 -5.26 2.23 -7.20
C TRP A 67 -6.39 1.21 -7.21
N PHE A 68 -6.58 0.49 -6.10
CA PHE A 68 -7.63 -0.51 -5.99
C PHE A 68 -9.01 0.16 -5.86
N LEU A 69 -9.08 1.30 -5.14
CA LEU A 69 -10.30 2.12 -5.10
C LEU A 69 -10.79 2.49 -6.51
N ALA A 70 -9.88 2.96 -7.37
CA ALA A 70 -10.26 3.37 -8.72
C ALA A 70 -10.32 2.22 -9.73
N SER A 71 -9.74 1.06 -9.44
CA SER A 71 -9.59 -0.05 -10.38
C SER A 71 -10.08 -1.35 -9.76
N PRO A 72 -11.37 -1.70 -9.87
CA PRO A 72 -11.93 -2.86 -9.19
C PRO A 72 -11.30 -4.19 -9.63
N ASN A 73 -10.73 -4.25 -10.83
CA ASN A 73 -9.95 -5.38 -11.34
C ASN A 73 -8.44 -5.07 -11.49
N LEU A 74 -7.85 -4.35 -10.52
CA LEU A 74 -6.43 -3.97 -10.53
C LEU A 74 -5.48 -5.16 -10.76
N SER A 75 -5.74 -6.31 -10.14
CA SER A 75 -4.92 -7.52 -10.31
C SER A 75 -4.87 -7.97 -11.77
N LYS A 76 -6.02 -8.00 -12.46
CA LYS A 76 -6.10 -8.37 -13.88
C LYS A 76 -5.39 -7.35 -14.76
N ARG A 77 -5.52 -6.05 -14.43
CA ARG A 77 -4.78 -5.00 -15.12
C ARG A 77 -3.27 -5.21 -15.00
N PHE A 78 -2.77 -5.53 -13.81
CA PHE A 78 -1.35 -5.82 -13.62
C PHE A 78 -0.89 -7.09 -14.34
N GLU A 79 -1.71 -8.13 -14.36
CA GLU A 79 -1.42 -9.35 -15.15
C GLU A 79 -1.25 -9.02 -16.65
N LEU A 80 -2.15 -8.19 -17.19
CA LEU A 80 -2.15 -7.78 -18.60
C LEU A 80 -1.20 -6.61 -18.92
N ASN A 81 -0.45 -6.11 -17.93
CA ASN A 81 0.34 -4.90 -18.04
C ASN A 81 -0.46 -3.67 -18.53
N ALA A 82 -1.75 -3.61 -18.18
CA ALA A 82 -2.65 -2.51 -18.46
C ALA A 82 -2.56 -1.43 -17.36
N PRO A 83 -2.72 -0.15 -17.70
CA PRO A 83 -2.70 0.92 -16.72
C PRO A 83 -3.89 0.84 -15.75
N PRO A 84 -3.73 1.21 -14.47
CA PRO A 84 -4.85 1.40 -13.56
C PRO A 84 -5.69 2.61 -13.99
N ASN A 85 -6.95 2.63 -13.57
CA ASN A 85 -7.79 3.82 -13.71
C ASN A 85 -7.19 4.98 -12.89
N LYS A 86 -7.43 6.19 -13.38
CA LYS A 86 -7.08 7.41 -12.64
C LYS A 86 -8.08 7.59 -11.50
N TYR A 87 -7.58 7.68 -10.27
CA TYR A 87 -8.40 8.03 -9.11
C TYR A 87 -8.69 9.54 -9.07
N ASP A 88 -9.85 9.92 -8.54
CA ASP A 88 -10.16 11.29 -8.14
C ASP A 88 -10.10 11.42 -6.62
N ARG A 89 -9.27 12.32 -6.10
CA ARG A 89 -9.12 12.54 -4.66
C ARG A 89 -10.28 13.31 -4.06
N ASN A 90 -11.00 14.09 -4.86
CA ASN A 90 -12.13 14.88 -4.38
C ASN A 90 -13.31 13.99 -3.97
N THR A 91 -13.35 12.76 -4.47
CA THR A 91 -14.43 11.80 -4.21
C THR A 91 -14.10 10.79 -3.12
N PHE A 92 -12.87 10.75 -2.59
CA PHE A 92 -12.46 9.72 -1.60
C PHE A 92 -13.32 9.65 -0.34
N TYR A 93 -13.89 10.78 0.07
CA TYR A 93 -14.66 10.90 1.29
C TYR A 93 -15.98 11.64 1.04
N THR A 94 -16.51 11.54 -0.18
CA THR A 94 -17.85 12.03 -0.47
C THR A 94 -18.90 11.17 0.25
N SER A 95 -20.05 11.77 0.54
CA SER A 95 -21.23 11.05 1.05
C SER A 95 -22.07 10.44 -0.08
N ASP A 96 -21.74 10.73 -1.34
CA ASP A 96 -22.40 10.13 -2.49
C ASP A 96 -22.10 8.62 -2.52
N PRO A 97 -23.13 7.75 -2.63
CA PRO A 97 -22.94 6.30 -2.57
C PRO A 97 -22.32 5.72 -3.86
N ASP A 98 -22.42 6.44 -4.98
CA ASP A 98 -22.03 5.94 -6.30
C ASP A 98 -20.72 6.58 -6.77
N ILE A 99 -20.68 7.92 -6.76
CA ILE A 99 -19.62 8.72 -7.39
C ILE A 99 -18.27 8.53 -6.69
N GLY A 100 -17.30 7.95 -7.40
CA GLY A 100 -15.97 7.65 -6.87
C GLY A 100 -15.92 6.47 -5.90
N TYR A 101 -16.97 5.64 -5.87
CA TYR A 101 -17.04 4.44 -5.03
C TYR A 101 -17.32 3.18 -5.84
N VAL A 102 -18.49 3.07 -6.48
CA VAL A 102 -18.88 1.89 -7.28
C VAL A 102 -18.93 2.15 -8.79
N ASP A 103 -18.74 3.41 -9.21
CA ASP A 103 -18.84 3.86 -10.60
C ASP A 103 -17.55 3.71 -11.43
N TYR A 104 -16.48 3.19 -10.84
CA TYR A 104 -15.23 2.95 -11.56
C TYR A 104 -15.32 1.77 -12.55
N PRO A 105 -14.91 1.94 -13.82
CA PRO A 105 -15.07 0.91 -14.84
C PRO A 105 -14.06 -0.24 -14.69
N PHE A 106 -14.53 -1.45 -14.98
CA PHE A 106 -13.66 -2.62 -15.15
C PHE A 106 -12.89 -2.52 -16.47
N LEU A 107 -11.69 -3.11 -16.50
CA LEU A 107 -11.06 -3.48 -17.78
C LEU A 107 -11.86 -4.63 -18.41
N GLU A 108 -12.28 -4.47 -19.67
CA GLU A 108 -12.93 -5.51 -20.49
C GLU A 108 -11.94 -6.59 -20.97
#